data_AF-A0A3N5RBG0-F1
#
_entry.id   AF-A0A3N5RBG0-F1
#
_cell.length_a   1.000
_cell.length_b   1.000
_cell.length_c   1.000
_cell.angle_alpha   90.00
_cell.angle_beta   90.00
_cell.angle_gamma   90.00
#
_symmetry.space_group_name_H-M   'P 1'
#
loop_
_entity.id
_entity.type
_entity.pdbx_description
1 polymer ?
#
loop_
_entity_poly.entity_id
_entity_poly.type
_entity_poly.pdbx_seq_one_letter_code
_entity_poly.pdbx_strand_id
1 'polypeptide(L)'
;LDVRGNGGGNIIAGERLLQVLTPNPIEAERFYFLSSRLTLQICEKSSEFARWKESIDQSVETGTEFSNGFTLRPAQRYNDIGQKYQGPVVLLTDARCYSTTDIFSAGFQDHQIGKILGTSARTGAGGANVWTHEFLRTVLSGADSPFQPLPANASFRVAVRRSTRVGVRSGELVEDLGVTPDDVHRPTRDDVLSNNVDLINRAGEMLAEMPAFSVRGQIKRTKSGTQLILKSANVSRVDLLRDQRTLRTLDVQDGTTNLELTDPEKVAGVLELRGFQNGRLVASDRVTLP
;
A
#
# COMPACT_ATOMS: atom_id res chain seq x y z
N LEU A 1 -7.82 -11.89 3.90
CA LEU A 1 -7.66 -11.46 2.49
C LEU A 1 -6.85 -12.54 1.78
N ASP A 2 -7.45 -13.30 0.87
CA ASP A 2 -6.73 -14.34 0.13
C ASP A 2 -6.20 -13.77 -1.19
N VAL A 3 -4.86 -13.77 -1.36
CA VAL A 3 -4.19 -13.32 -2.60
C VAL A 3 -3.35 -14.43 -3.24
N ARG A 4 -3.54 -15.68 -2.81
CA ARG A 4 -2.84 -16.84 -3.39
C ARG A 4 -3.13 -16.97 -4.88
N GLY A 5 -2.13 -17.39 -5.64
CA GLY A 5 -2.24 -17.55 -7.09
C GLY A 5 -2.35 -16.24 -7.88
N ASN A 6 -2.15 -15.09 -7.25
CA ASN A 6 -2.27 -13.79 -7.91
C ASN A 6 -0.93 -13.29 -8.45
N GLY A 7 -0.80 -13.27 -9.78
CA GLY A 7 0.40 -12.83 -10.48
C GLY A 7 0.64 -11.31 -10.55
N GLY A 8 -0.21 -10.49 -9.93
CA GLY A 8 -0.05 -9.04 -9.85
C GLY A 8 -0.90 -8.27 -10.87
N GLY A 9 -0.39 -7.13 -11.34
CA GLY A 9 -1.16 -6.17 -12.14
C GLY A 9 -0.68 -4.73 -11.97
N ASN A 10 -1.58 -3.80 -11.68
CA ASN A 10 -1.24 -2.38 -11.55
C ASN A 10 -0.62 -2.06 -10.18
N ILE A 11 0.69 -1.75 -10.16
CA ILE A 11 1.47 -1.46 -8.93
C ILE A 11 0.83 -0.34 -8.10
N ILE A 12 0.46 0.78 -8.74
CA ILE A 12 -0.12 1.94 -8.06
C ILE A 12 -1.43 1.54 -7.36
N ALA A 13 -2.27 0.75 -8.02
CA ALA A 13 -3.52 0.26 -7.41
C ALA A 13 -3.24 -0.68 -6.24
N GLY A 14 -2.29 -1.60 -6.37
CA GLY A 14 -1.89 -2.52 -5.30
C GLY A 14 -1.45 -1.77 -4.04
N GLU A 15 -0.44 -0.92 -4.14
CA GLU A 15 0.05 -0.12 -3.01
C GLU A 15 -1.05 0.79 -2.43
N ARG A 16 -1.87 1.40 -3.29
CA ARG A 16 -2.95 2.31 -2.86
C ARG A 16 -4.05 1.58 -2.08
N LEU A 17 -4.25 0.28 -2.27
CA LEU A 17 -5.22 -0.50 -1.50
C LEU A 17 -4.81 -0.65 -0.03
N LEU A 18 -3.52 -0.60 0.31
CA LEU A 18 -3.05 -0.77 1.69
C LEU A 18 -3.73 0.21 2.66
N GLN A 19 -3.93 1.46 2.23
CA GLN A 19 -4.48 2.53 3.08
C GLN A 19 -5.88 2.23 3.61
N VAL A 20 -6.65 1.36 2.94
CA VAL A 20 -8.02 1.07 3.38
C VAL A 20 -8.05 0.10 4.55
N LEU A 21 -6.90 -0.53 4.86
CA LEU A 21 -6.75 -1.57 5.87
C LEU A 21 -6.02 -1.10 7.13
N THR A 22 -5.42 0.10 7.12
CA THR A 22 -4.61 0.59 8.24
C THR A 22 -4.91 2.07 8.53
N PRO A 23 -4.86 2.50 9.80
CA PRO A 23 -4.97 3.91 10.13
C PRO A 23 -3.67 4.68 9.88
N ASN A 24 -2.55 3.97 9.71
CA ASN A 24 -1.23 4.56 9.53
C ASN A 24 -1.04 5.05 8.09
N PRO A 25 -0.25 6.13 7.88
CA PRO A 25 0.13 6.54 6.55
C PRO A 25 0.88 5.44 5.79
N ILE A 26 0.59 5.30 4.50
CA ILE A 26 1.30 4.40 3.59
C ILE A 26 2.49 5.12 2.98
N GLU A 27 3.68 4.55 3.15
CA GLU A 27 4.86 4.80 2.32
C GLU A 27 4.89 3.78 1.18
N ALA A 28 4.93 4.26 -0.06
CA ALA A 28 5.06 3.40 -1.24
C ALA A 28 6.51 2.98 -1.45
N GLU A 29 6.71 1.81 -2.04
CA GLU A 29 8.03 1.31 -2.45
C GLU A 29 8.71 2.28 -3.41
N ARG A 30 10.04 2.24 -3.38
CA ARG A 30 10.88 3.08 -4.24
C ARG A 30 11.37 2.26 -5.41
N PHE A 31 11.35 2.87 -6.59
CA PHE A 31 11.76 2.26 -7.84
C PHE A 31 13.03 2.92 -8.38
N TYR A 32 13.95 2.09 -8.85
CA TYR A 32 15.29 2.47 -9.26
C TYR A 32 15.50 2.00 -10.69
N PHE A 33 15.91 2.89 -11.58
CA PHE A 33 16.32 2.51 -12.93
C PHE A 33 17.73 1.95 -12.92
N LEU A 34 17.97 0.95 -13.77
CA LEU A 34 19.33 0.55 -14.13
C LEU A 34 20.02 1.69 -14.89
N SER A 35 21.24 2.01 -14.49
CA SER A 35 22.04 3.09 -15.08
C SER A 35 22.48 2.76 -16.50
N SER A 36 22.03 3.57 -17.46
CA SER A 36 22.52 3.51 -18.83
C SER A 36 22.18 4.81 -19.58
N ARG A 37 22.93 5.09 -20.64
CA ARG A 37 22.60 6.20 -21.57
C ARG A 37 21.21 6.04 -22.20
N LEU A 38 20.78 4.80 -22.44
CA LEU A 38 19.45 4.51 -22.98
C LEU A 38 18.35 4.87 -21.97
N THR A 39 18.57 4.56 -20.69
CA THR A 39 17.64 4.92 -19.62
C THR A 39 17.56 6.44 -19.41
N LEU A 40 18.70 7.14 -19.55
CA LEU A 40 18.73 8.61 -19.54
C LEU A 40 17.86 9.17 -20.68
N GLN A 41 18.05 8.69 -21.92
CA GLN A 41 17.22 9.12 -23.07
C GLN A 41 15.73 8.90 -22.83
N ILE A 42 15.35 7.77 -22.21
CA ILE A 42 13.96 7.49 -21.79
C ILE A 42 13.45 8.57 -20.83
N CYS A 43 14.24 8.90 -19.79
CA CYS A 43 13.87 9.89 -18.79
C CYS A 43 13.80 11.32 -19.36
N GLU A 44 14.53 11.61 -20.42
CA GLU A 44 14.50 12.90 -21.11
C GLU A 44 13.29 13.09 -22.01
N LYS A 45 12.86 12.02 -22.70
CA LYS A 45 11.74 12.08 -23.65
C LYS A 45 10.36 11.92 -23.00
N SER A 46 10.28 11.29 -21.82
CA SER A 46 9.01 11.02 -21.14
C SER A 46 8.84 11.87 -19.89
N SER A 47 7.81 12.73 -19.88
CA SER A 47 7.43 13.50 -18.70
C SER A 47 7.04 12.63 -17.52
N GLU A 48 6.59 11.39 -17.75
CA GLU A 48 6.28 10.42 -16.70
C GLU A 48 7.53 10.03 -15.90
N PHE A 49 8.70 10.02 -16.54
CA PHE A 49 9.97 9.57 -15.94
C PHE A 49 10.92 10.73 -15.62
N ALA A 50 10.51 11.97 -15.90
CA ALA A 50 11.33 13.16 -15.71
C ALA A 50 11.94 13.28 -14.30
N ARG A 51 11.24 12.77 -13.25
CA ARG A 51 11.76 12.79 -11.88
C ARG A 51 13.03 11.95 -11.65
N TRP A 52 13.30 10.98 -12.52
CA TRP A 52 14.53 10.19 -12.47
C TRP A 52 15.67 10.81 -13.29
N LYS A 53 15.40 11.81 -14.14
CA LYS A 53 16.35 12.37 -15.11
C LYS A 53 17.66 12.83 -14.47
N GLU A 54 17.59 13.70 -13.46
CA GLU A 54 18.79 14.24 -12.82
C GLU A 54 19.64 13.12 -12.19
N SER A 55 18.97 12.15 -11.57
CA SER A 55 19.67 11.07 -10.90
C SER A 55 20.28 10.05 -11.87
N ILE A 56 19.64 9.77 -13.00
CA ILE A 56 20.19 8.88 -14.01
C ILE A 56 21.35 9.56 -14.76
N ASP A 57 21.29 10.88 -14.97
CA ASP A 57 22.39 11.67 -15.55
C ASP A 57 23.65 11.60 -14.67
N GLN A 58 23.49 11.89 -13.38
CA GLN A 58 24.56 11.73 -12.38
C GLN A 58 25.08 10.29 -12.30
N SER A 59 24.19 9.30 -12.38
CA SER A 59 24.56 7.89 -12.32
C SER A 59 25.38 7.44 -13.52
N VAL A 60 25.07 7.94 -14.71
CA VAL A 60 25.85 7.72 -15.94
C VAL A 60 27.23 8.37 -15.83
N GLU A 61 27.32 9.57 -15.27
CA GLU A 61 28.60 10.29 -15.10
C GLU A 61 29.50 9.64 -14.04
N THR A 62 28.91 9.19 -12.93
CA THR A 62 29.64 8.63 -11.78
C THR A 62 29.88 7.12 -11.87
N GLY A 63 29.20 6.42 -12.78
CA GLY A 63 29.29 4.97 -12.94
C GLY A 63 28.55 4.16 -11.87
N THR A 64 27.61 4.77 -11.12
CA THR A 64 26.77 4.02 -10.18
C THR A 64 25.80 3.11 -10.94
N GLU A 65 25.48 1.96 -10.37
CA GLU A 65 24.67 0.94 -11.07
C GLU A 65 23.20 1.34 -11.24
N PHE A 66 22.67 2.14 -10.32
CA PHE A 66 21.26 2.52 -10.29
C PHE A 66 21.07 4.02 -10.07
N SER A 67 19.96 4.55 -10.58
CA SER A 67 19.44 5.86 -10.16
C SER A 67 19.08 5.86 -8.66
N ASN A 68 18.77 7.02 -8.12
CA ASN A 68 18.04 7.16 -6.87
C ASN A 68 16.65 6.52 -6.96
N GLY A 69 16.12 6.13 -5.80
CA GLY A 69 14.81 5.51 -5.67
C GLY A 69 13.70 6.54 -5.51
N PHE A 70 12.66 6.43 -6.33
CA PHE A 70 11.47 7.27 -6.21
C PHE A 70 10.18 6.44 -6.27
N THR A 71 9.13 6.92 -5.62
CA THR A 71 7.79 6.33 -5.72
C THR A 71 7.19 6.53 -7.10
N LEU A 72 6.18 5.74 -7.49
CA LEU A 72 5.51 5.93 -8.80
C LEU A 72 4.53 7.11 -8.80
N ARG A 73 4.00 7.48 -7.63
CA ARG A 73 3.11 8.64 -7.43
C ARG A 73 3.48 9.39 -6.14
N PRO A 74 3.02 10.65 -5.95
CA PRO A 74 3.20 11.36 -4.70
C PRO A 74 2.54 10.64 -3.51
N ALA A 75 3.09 10.80 -2.30
CA ALA A 75 2.59 10.16 -1.08
C ALA A 75 1.08 10.38 -0.84
N GLN A 76 0.57 11.57 -1.18
CA GLN A 76 -0.86 11.90 -1.08
C GLN A 76 -1.74 10.88 -1.82
N ARG A 77 -1.31 10.37 -2.98
CA ARG A 77 -2.13 9.44 -3.77
C ARG A 77 -2.34 8.09 -3.07
N TYR A 78 -1.40 7.69 -2.22
CA TYR A 78 -1.49 6.46 -1.43
C TYR A 78 -2.24 6.66 -0.11
N ASN A 79 -2.68 7.89 0.20
CA ASN A 79 -3.27 8.27 1.49
C ASN A 79 -4.55 9.13 1.35
N ASP A 80 -5.11 9.25 0.15
CA ASP A 80 -6.26 10.11 -0.18
C ASP A 80 -7.63 9.51 0.17
N ILE A 81 -7.75 8.19 0.33
CA ILE A 81 -8.97 7.48 0.74
C ILE A 81 -9.03 7.30 2.27
N GLY A 82 -7.90 6.95 2.89
CA GLY A 82 -7.80 6.56 4.30
C GLY A 82 -8.44 5.21 4.63
N GLN A 83 -8.42 4.85 5.91
CA GLN A 83 -8.91 3.56 6.39
C GLN A 83 -10.41 3.38 6.12
N LYS A 84 -10.79 2.16 5.70
CA LYS A 84 -12.20 1.76 5.51
C LYS A 84 -12.53 0.53 6.33
N TYR A 85 -11.66 -0.48 6.33
CA TYR A 85 -11.77 -1.64 7.21
C TYR A 85 -10.92 -1.43 8.46
N GLN A 86 -11.52 -1.59 9.64
CA GLN A 86 -10.89 -1.34 10.94
C GLN A 86 -10.69 -2.61 11.78
N GLY A 87 -11.18 -3.76 11.29
CA GLY A 87 -10.98 -5.04 11.96
C GLY A 87 -9.59 -5.62 11.71
N PRO A 88 -9.22 -6.68 12.43
CA PRO A 88 -7.97 -7.39 12.20
C PRO A 88 -7.98 -8.06 10.82
N VAL A 89 -6.79 -8.17 10.20
CA VAL A 89 -6.63 -8.75 8.85
C VAL A 89 -5.56 -9.83 8.88
N VAL A 90 -5.87 -10.99 8.31
CA VAL A 90 -4.88 -12.01 7.92
C VAL A 90 -4.77 -12.02 6.40
N LEU A 91 -3.55 -11.93 5.87
CA LEU A 91 -3.25 -12.05 4.45
C LEU A 91 -2.81 -13.48 4.13
N LEU A 92 -3.46 -14.14 3.17
CA LEU A 92 -3.05 -15.48 2.72
C LEU A 92 -2.18 -15.37 1.46
N THR A 93 -1.01 -15.99 1.49
CA THR A 93 -0.03 -15.96 0.39
C THR A 93 0.41 -17.37 -0.03
N ASP A 94 0.94 -17.49 -1.25
CA ASP A 94 1.58 -18.70 -1.76
C ASP A 94 2.78 -18.32 -2.65
N ALA A 95 3.54 -19.31 -3.10
CA ALA A 95 4.67 -19.11 -4.01
C ALA A 95 4.26 -18.56 -5.40
N ARG A 96 2.95 -18.41 -5.67
CA ARG A 96 2.41 -17.88 -6.93
C ARG A 96 1.93 -16.43 -6.82
N CYS A 97 2.11 -15.81 -5.66
CA CYS A 97 1.98 -14.36 -5.51
C CYS A 97 3.19 -13.69 -6.20
N TYR A 98 2.97 -13.01 -7.32
CA TYR A 98 4.04 -12.34 -8.09
C TYR A 98 3.77 -10.84 -8.29
N SER A 99 4.80 -10.08 -8.67
CA SER A 99 4.66 -8.70 -9.16
C SER A 99 4.00 -7.78 -8.15
N THR A 100 2.97 -7.05 -8.56
CA THR A 100 2.19 -6.17 -7.68
C THR A 100 1.70 -6.90 -6.42
N THR A 101 1.48 -8.21 -6.45
CA THR A 101 1.09 -8.96 -5.25
C THR A 101 2.24 -9.14 -4.27
N ASP A 102 3.49 -9.29 -4.73
CA ASP A 102 4.67 -9.24 -3.85
C ASP A 102 4.78 -7.87 -3.18
N ILE A 103 4.70 -6.80 -3.98
CA ILE A 103 4.78 -5.41 -3.50
C ILE A 103 3.66 -5.12 -2.49
N PHE A 104 2.43 -5.55 -2.78
CA PHE A 104 1.31 -5.42 -1.84
C PHE A 104 1.57 -6.20 -0.54
N SER A 105 2.06 -7.44 -0.64
CA SER A 105 2.35 -8.28 0.53
C SER A 105 3.50 -7.69 1.37
N ALA A 106 4.51 -7.11 0.71
CA ALA A 106 5.63 -6.44 1.34
C ALA A 106 5.15 -5.19 2.08
N GLY A 107 4.38 -4.33 1.41
CA GLY A 107 3.75 -3.17 2.02
C GLY A 107 2.80 -3.53 3.16
N PHE A 108 2.02 -4.61 3.05
CA PHE A 108 1.17 -5.11 4.14
C PHE A 108 1.99 -5.46 5.38
N GLN A 109 3.13 -6.12 5.19
CA GLN A 109 4.04 -6.50 6.26
C GLN A 109 4.80 -5.29 6.84
N ASP A 110 5.27 -4.38 5.99
CA ASP A 110 6.12 -3.25 6.38
C ASP A 110 5.35 -2.19 7.16
N HIS A 111 4.05 -2.05 6.89
CA HIS A 111 3.14 -1.18 7.64
C HIS A 111 2.44 -1.89 8.80
N GLN A 112 2.81 -3.15 9.09
CA GLN A 112 2.27 -3.94 10.19
C GLN A 112 0.73 -3.99 10.19
N ILE A 113 0.11 -4.12 9.01
CA ILE A 113 -1.36 -4.06 8.86
C ILE A 113 -2.03 -5.25 9.54
N GLY A 114 -1.37 -6.41 9.51
CA GLY A 114 -1.87 -7.62 10.13
C GLY A 114 -0.86 -8.74 9.99
N LYS A 115 -1.34 -9.98 10.09
CA LYS A 115 -0.50 -11.18 9.98
C LYS A 115 -0.57 -11.80 8.58
N ILE A 116 0.52 -12.44 8.16
CA ILE A 116 0.59 -13.17 6.89
C ILE A 116 0.66 -14.67 7.18
N LEU A 117 -0.26 -15.44 6.59
CA LEU A 117 -0.26 -16.89 6.63
C LEU A 117 0.03 -17.42 5.22
N GLY A 118 1.20 -18.05 5.06
CA GLY A 118 1.63 -18.59 3.78
C GLY A 118 1.30 -20.06 3.64
N THR A 119 0.93 -20.50 2.44
CA THR A 119 0.98 -21.94 2.06
C THR A 119 2.34 -22.33 1.46
N SER A 120 3.27 -21.38 1.41
CA SER A 120 4.66 -21.53 1.00
C SER A 120 5.51 -20.60 1.86
N ALA A 121 6.81 -20.92 2.00
CA ALA A 121 7.70 -20.15 2.87
C ALA A 121 7.96 -18.71 2.36
N ARG A 122 7.71 -18.45 1.07
CA ARG A 122 7.88 -17.14 0.43
C ARG A 122 6.84 -16.97 -0.67
N THR A 123 6.56 -15.72 -1.01
CA THR A 123 5.92 -15.34 -2.27
C THR A 123 6.87 -15.57 -3.46
N GLY A 124 6.40 -15.32 -4.68
CA GLY A 124 7.10 -15.58 -5.92
C GLY A 124 8.31 -14.69 -6.21
N ALA A 125 8.49 -13.60 -5.46
CA ALA A 125 9.65 -12.70 -5.54
C ALA A 125 9.78 -11.94 -6.87
N GLY A 126 8.66 -11.60 -7.50
CA GLY A 126 8.63 -10.86 -8.76
C GLY A 126 8.58 -9.34 -8.61
N GLY A 127 9.39 -8.71 -7.76
CA GLY A 127 9.29 -7.27 -7.42
C GLY A 127 9.63 -6.26 -8.53
N ALA A 128 10.12 -6.70 -9.69
CA ALA A 128 10.52 -5.80 -10.77
C ALA A 128 9.33 -5.14 -11.49
N ASN A 129 9.52 -3.88 -11.91
CA ASN A 129 8.66 -3.28 -12.90
C ASN A 129 9.15 -3.64 -14.31
N VAL A 130 8.31 -4.36 -15.04
CA VAL A 130 8.61 -4.89 -16.37
C VAL A 130 7.89 -4.11 -17.45
N TRP A 131 8.60 -3.80 -18.55
CA TRP A 131 8.03 -3.16 -19.73
C TRP A 131 8.10 -4.07 -20.95
N THR A 132 7.06 -4.02 -21.78
CA THR A 132 7.06 -4.71 -23.08
C THR A 132 7.89 -3.94 -24.10
N HIS A 133 8.41 -4.65 -25.08
CA HIS A 133 9.08 -4.05 -26.23
C HIS A 133 8.18 -3.01 -26.93
N GLU A 134 6.87 -3.28 -27.04
CA GLU A 134 5.91 -2.34 -27.60
C GLU A 134 5.84 -1.03 -26.81
N PHE A 135 5.80 -1.09 -25.48
CA PHE A 135 5.80 0.10 -24.64
C PHE A 135 7.10 0.91 -24.80
N LEU A 136 8.25 0.24 -24.88
CA LEU A 136 9.54 0.89 -25.14
C LEU A 136 9.56 1.64 -26.48
N ARG A 137 8.92 1.10 -27.52
CA ARG A 137 8.75 1.76 -28.83
C ARG A 137 7.86 3.01 -28.74
N THR A 138 6.86 3.00 -27.87
CA THR A 138 6.01 4.18 -27.63
C THR A 138 6.79 5.27 -26.87
N VAL A 139 7.53 4.88 -25.84
CA VAL A 139 8.28 5.81 -24.96
C VAL A 139 9.44 6.48 -25.72
N LEU A 140 10.23 5.71 -26.48
CA LEU A 140 11.23 6.23 -27.40
C LEU A 140 10.77 6.01 -28.84
N SER A 141 9.90 6.90 -29.31
CA SER A 141 9.49 6.91 -30.73
C SER A 141 10.45 7.75 -31.59
N GLY A 142 10.40 7.53 -32.91
CA GLY A 142 11.19 8.26 -33.90
C GLY A 142 12.07 7.36 -34.77
N ALA A 143 12.56 7.91 -35.89
CA ALA A 143 13.38 7.18 -36.85
C ALA A 143 14.68 6.64 -36.22
N ASP A 144 15.29 7.43 -35.33
CA ASP A 144 16.55 7.08 -34.64
C ASP A 144 16.33 6.25 -33.37
N SER A 145 15.12 5.73 -33.13
CA SER A 145 14.85 4.90 -31.96
C SER A 145 15.63 3.58 -32.01
N PRO A 146 16.26 3.15 -30.91
CA PRO A 146 16.86 1.81 -30.84
C PRO A 146 15.80 0.70 -30.78
N PHE A 147 14.54 1.03 -30.47
CA PHE A 147 13.44 0.07 -30.40
C PHE A 147 12.69 0.04 -31.73
N GLN A 148 13.07 -0.89 -32.60
CA GLN A 148 12.48 -1.10 -33.93
C GLN A 148 11.53 -2.31 -33.93
N PRO A 149 10.57 -2.42 -34.86
CA PRO A 149 9.75 -3.62 -35.01
C PRO A 149 10.62 -4.88 -35.10
N LEU A 150 10.26 -5.92 -34.34
CA LEU A 150 10.95 -7.20 -34.40
C LEU A 150 10.37 -8.05 -35.55
N PRO A 151 11.20 -8.90 -36.19
CA PRO A 151 10.73 -9.78 -37.25
C PRO A 151 9.65 -10.74 -36.74
N ALA A 152 8.77 -11.16 -37.65
CA ALA A 152 7.71 -12.14 -37.40
C ALA A 152 6.78 -11.79 -36.20
N ASN A 153 6.54 -10.50 -35.94
CA ASN A 153 5.73 -10.01 -34.82
C ASN A 153 6.22 -10.50 -33.44
N ALA A 154 7.52 -10.78 -33.32
CA ALA A 154 8.10 -11.16 -32.04
C ALA A 154 7.99 -10.02 -31.01
N SER A 155 8.02 -10.38 -29.73
CA SER A 155 8.00 -9.45 -28.61
C SER A 155 8.80 -10.00 -27.44
N PHE A 156 9.27 -9.10 -26.58
CA PHE A 156 9.90 -9.44 -25.31
C PHE A 156 9.44 -8.44 -24.24
N ARG A 157 9.78 -8.77 -23.00
CA ARG A 157 9.60 -7.88 -21.86
C ARG A 157 10.88 -7.84 -21.04
N VAL A 158 11.21 -6.69 -20.48
CA VAL A 158 12.44 -6.47 -19.71
C VAL A 158 12.11 -5.81 -18.38
N ALA A 159 12.74 -6.28 -17.31
CA ALA A 159 12.72 -5.60 -16.02
C ALA A 159 13.50 -4.28 -16.15
N VAL A 160 12.81 -3.16 -15.99
CA VAL A 160 13.42 -1.82 -16.16
C VAL A 160 13.72 -1.13 -14.85
N ARG A 161 12.98 -1.48 -13.79
CA ARG A 161 13.17 -0.92 -12.46
C ARG A 161 13.07 -2.00 -11.40
N ARG A 162 14.04 -2.03 -10.49
CA ARG A 162 13.93 -2.77 -9.23
C ARG A 162 13.11 -1.97 -8.22
N SER A 163 12.48 -2.64 -7.26
CA SER A 163 11.80 -2.01 -6.13
C SER A 163 12.51 -2.32 -4.81
N THR A 164 12.41 -1.39 -3.85
CA THR A 164 12.85 -1.61 -2.47
C THR A 164 11.72 -1.37 -1.48
N ARG A 165 11.73 -2.20 -0.45
CA ARG A 165 10.81 -2.17 0.70
C ARG A 165 10.97 -0.90 1.54
N VAL A 166 10.03 -0.73 2.47
CA VAL A 166 9.88 0.47 3.32
C VAL A 166 9.78 0.09 4.81
N GLY A 167 9.59 1.09 5.68
CA GLY A 167 9.43 0.86 7.11
C GLY A 167 10.65 0.16 7.72
N VAL A 168 10.43 -0.89 8.52
CA VAL A 168 11.51 -1.63 9.19
C VAL A 168 12.42 -2.42 8.25
N ARG A 169 12.01 -2.62 6.99
CA ARG A 169 12.79 -3.29 5.93
C ARG A 169 13.24 -2.32 4.85
N SER A 170 13.33 -1.04 5.19
CA SER A 170 13.70 0.00 4.22
C SER A 170 15.00 -0.34 3.49
N GLY A 171 14.94 -0.38 2.16
CA GLY A 171 16.08 -0.69 1.30
C GLY A 171 16.27 -2.16 0.95
N GLU A 172 15.56 -3.10 1.58
CA GLU A 172 15.56 -4.50 1.17
C GLU A 172 14.88 -4.68 -0.19
N LEU A 173 15.36 -5.63 -0.99
CA LEU A 173 14.76 -5.97 -2.28
C LEU A 173 13.55 -6.88 -2.09
N VAL A 174 12.52 -6.67 -2.92
CA VAL A 174 11.41 -7.62 -3.07
C VAL A 174 11.76 -8.69 -4.11
N GLU A 175 12.46 -8.30 -5.17
CA GLU A 175 12.97 -9.19 -6.19
C GLU A 175 13.93 -10.24 -5.59
N ASP A 176 13.84 -11.47 -6.10
CA ASP A 176 14.57 -12.68 -5.66
C ASP A 176 14.30 -13.15 -4.22
N LEU A 177 13.89 -12.26 -3.32
CA LEU A 177 13.67 -12.55 -1.91
C LEU A 177 12.19 -12.82 -1.58
N GLY A 178 11.26 -12.08 -2.18
CA GLY A 178 9.83 -12.16 -1.87
C GLY A 178 9.52 -11.80 -0.42
N VAL A 179 8.34 -12.20 0.04
CA VAL A 179 7.81 -11.91 1.38
C VAL A 179 7.69 -13.21 2.15
N THR A 180 8.34 -13.25 3.33
CA THR A 180 8.22 -14.38 4.28
C THR A 180 6.98 -14.18 5.16
N PRO A 181 6.08 -15.16 5.28
CA PRO A 181 4.89 -15.06 6.11
C PRO A 181 5.24 -15.13 7.61
N ASP A 182 4.31 -14.74 8.48
CA ASP A 182 4.43 -14.92 9.94
C ASP A 182 4.33 -16.41 10.34
N ASP A 183 3.51 -17.18 9.61
CA ASP A 183 3.33 -18.62 9.80
C ASP A 183 3.17 -19.32 8.44
N VAL A 184 3.56 -20.59 8.38
CA VAL A 184 3.46 -21.43 7.17
C VAL A 184 2.50 -22.59 7.43
N HIS A 185 1.33 -22.53 6.80
CA HIS A 185 0.37 -23.62 6.79
C HIS A 185 0.75 -24.64 5.72
N ARG A 186 1.02 -25.88 6.11
CA ARG A 186 1.20 -26.99 5.16
C ARG A 186 -0.16 -27.55 4.78
N PRO A 187 -0.54 -27.57 3.48
CA PRO A 187 -1.84 -28.09 3.07
C PRO A 187 -2.08 -29.50 3.58
N THR A 188 -3.24 -29.71 4.20
CA THR A 188 -3.68 -31.02 4.67
C THR A 188 -4.45 -31.76 3.56
N ARG A 189 -4.81 -33.02 3.82
CA ARG A 189 -5.73 -33.76 2.95
C ARG A 189 -7.08 -33.05 2.84
N ASP A 190 -7.59 -32.52 3.94
CA ASP A 190 -8.91 -31.89 3.98
C ASP A 190 -8.88 -30.51 3.36
N ASP A 191 -7.75 -29.80 3.37
CA ASP A 191 -7.60 -28.61 2.54
C ASP A 191 -7.82 -28.89 1.04
N VAL A 192 -7.30 -30.03 0.56
CA VAL A 192 -7.45 -30.43 -0.85
C VAL A 192 -8.88 -30.89 -1.15
N LEU A 193 -9.51 -31.63 -0.24
CA LEU A 193 -10.81 -32.27 -0.49
C LEU A 193 -12.02 -31.47 -0.04
N SER A 194 -11.83 -30.49 0.85
CA SER A 194 -12.88 -29.73 1.52
C SER A 194 -12.63 -28.22 1.47
N ASN A 195 -12.17 -27.72 0.33
CA ASN A 195 -12.06 -26.29 0.02
C ASN A 195 -11.19 -25.48 1.02
N ASN A 196 -9.98 -25.96 1.36
CA ASN A 196 -9.03 -25.28 2.26
C ASN A 196 -9.57 -25.08 3.70
N VAL A 197 -10.38 -26.02 4.21
CA VAL A 197 -11.02 -25.86 5.53
C VAL A 197 -10.01 -25.65 6.66
N ASP A 198 -8.88 -26.36 6.68
CA ASP A 198 -7.91 -26.25 7.76
C ASP A 198 -7.10 -24.95 7.65
N LEU A 199 -6.77 -24.51 6.43
CA LEU A 199 -6.16 -23.20 6.20
C LEU A 199 -7.07 -22.06 6.66
N ILE A 200 -8.38 -22.14 6.35
CA ILE A 200 -9.35 -21.12 6.75
C ILE A 200 -9.51 -21.11 8.28
N ASN A 201 -9.56 -22.28 8.91
CA ASN A 201 -9.59 -22.39 10.37
C ASN A 201 -8.34 -21.78 11.00
N ARG A 202 -7.15 -22.08 10.46
CA ARG A 202 -5.89 -21.50 10.93
C ARG A 202 -5.87 -19.97 10.82
N ALA A 203 -6.37 -19.43 9.71
CA ALA A 203 -6.53 -17.99 9.55
C ALA A 203 -7.53 -17.40 10.56
N GLY A 204 -8.60 -18.13 10.86
CA GLY A 204 -9.60 -17.77 11.87
C GLY A 204 -9.03 -17.72 13.29
N GLU A 205 -8.19 -18.69 13.67
CA GLU A 205 -7.46 -18.70 14.93
C GLU A 205 -6.57 -17.45 15.07
N MET A 206 -5.77 -17.16 14.03
CA MET A 206 -4.93 -15.97 14.00
C MET A 206 -5.75 -14.67 14.12
N LEU A 207 -6.94 -14.62 13.50
CA LEU A 207 -7.84 -13.48 13.63
C LEU A 207 -8.38 -13.33 15.06
N ALA A 208 -8.73 -14.42 15.73
CA ALA A 208 -9.30 -14.41 17.08
C ALA A 208 -8.30 -13.91 18.15
N GLU A 209 -7.00 -14.06 17.90
CA GLU A 209 -5.93 -13.55 18.78
C GLU A 209 -5.69 -12.05 18.64
N MET A 210 -6.19 -11.42 17.57
CA MET A 210 -5.94 -10.00 17.29
C MET A 210 -7.07 -9.11 17.81
N PRO A 211 -6.75 -7.98 18.48
CA PRO A 211 -7.77 -7.05 18.93
C PRO A 211 -8.45 -6.35 17.75
N ALA A 212 -9.76 -6.14 17.87
CA ALA A 212 -10.54 -5.33 16.93
C ALA A 212 -10.77 -3.94 17.50
N PHE A 213 -10.57 -2.91 16.67
CA PHE A 213 -10.75 -1.52 17.04
C PHE A 213 -11.78 -0.86 16.12
N SER A 214 -12.48 0.15 16.60
CA SER A 214 -13.25 1.00 15.70
C SER A 214 -13.41 2.43 16.18
N VAL A 215 -13.43 3.34 15.20
CA VAL A 215 -13.83 4.74 15.34
C VAL A 215 -14.67 5.08 14.12
N ARG A 216 -15.91 5.52 14.33
CA ARG A 216 -16.81 5.94 13.24
C ARG A 216 -17.46 7.26 13.58
N GLY A 217 -17.37 8.22 12.67
CA GLY A 217 -18.02 9.50 12.79
C GLY A 217 -19.25 9.62 11.91
N GLN A 218 -20.28 10.28 12.42
CA GLN A 218 -21.41 10.74 11.60
C GLN A 218 -21.73 12.18 11.95
N ILE A 219 -21.83 13.04 10.94
CA ILE A 219 -22.23 14.44 11.12
C ILE A 219 -23.76 14.54 11.07
N LYS A 220 -24.34 15.21 12.06
CA LYS A 220 -25.77 15.52 12.15
C LYS A 220 -25.96 17.01 12.33
N ARG A 221 -26.72 17.65 11.43
CA ARG A 221 -27.17 19.04 11.61
C ARG A 221 -28.33 19.07 12.62
N THR A 222 -28.26 19.98 13.58
CA THR A 222 -29.29 20.22 14.59
C THR A 222 -29.80 21.65 14.48
N LYS A 223 -30.86 22.01 15.20
CA LYS A 223 -31.34 23.40 15.26
C LYS A 223 -30.32 24.35 15.91
N SER A 224 -29.44 23.83 16.76
CA SER A 224 -28.46 24.57 17.55
C SER A 224 -27.04 24.57 16.96
N GLY A 225 -26.77 23.75 15.93
CA GLY A 225 -25.43 23.66 15.35
C GLY A 225 -25.17 22.39 14.54
N THR A 226 -23.90 21.98 14.51
CA THR A 226 -23.45 20.74 13.86
C THR A 226 -22.90 19.81 14.93
N GLN A 227 -23.44 18.60 15.01
CA GLN A 227 -23.06 17.58 15.98
C GLN A 227 -22.29 16.45 15.29
N LEU A 228 -21.20 15.99 15.91
CA LEU A 228 -20.52 14.74 15.58
C LEU A 228 -21.04 13.64 16.51
N ILE A 229 -21.60 12.59 15.91
CA ILE A 229 -21.91 11.33 16.58
C ILE A 229 -20.70 10.42 16.38
N LEU A 230 -19.94 10.19 17.44
CA LEU A 230 -18.74 9.37 17.45
C LEU A 230 -19.06 8.01 18.06
N LYS A 231 -18.84 6.93 17.31
CA LYS A 231 -18.90 5.55 17.82
C LYS A 231 -17.49 5.00 17.96
N SER A 232 -17.18 4.43 19.11
CA SER A 232 -15.87 3.86 19.45
C SER A 232 -15.98 2.46 20.03
N ALA A 233 -15.00 1.61 19.74
CA ALA A 233 -14.82 0.30 20.38
C ALA A 233 -13.33 -0.02 20.54
N ASN A 234 -12.92 -0.43 21.76
CA ASN A 234 -11.55 -0.71 22.18
C ASN A 234 -10.57 0.45 21.97
N VAL A 235 -11.07 1.69 22.00
CA VAL A 235 -10.28 2.92 21.80
C VAL A 235 -10.45 3.78 23.04
N SER A 236 -9.34 4.29 23.59
CA SER A 236 -9.35 5.11 24.81
C SER A 236 -9.34 6.61 24.51
N ARG A 237 -8.86 7.02 23.32
CA ARG A 237 -8.74 8.43 22.93
C ARG A 237 -9.05 8.62 21.46
N VAL A 238 -9.76 9.70 21.11
CA VAL A 238 -9.96 10.13 19.73
C VAL A 238 -9.47 11.56 19.55
N ASP A 239 -8.57 11.75 18.58
CA ASP A 239 -8.14 13.07 18.12
C ASP A 239 -8.97 13.47 16.89
N LEU A 240 -9.47 14.70 16.88
CA LEU A 240 -10.12 15.35 15.74
C LEU A 240 -9.08 16.23 15.05
N LEU A 241 -8.80 15.96 13.78
CA LEU A 241 -7.81 16.69 13.00
C LEU A 241 -8.41 17.29 11.74
N ARG A 242 -7.86 18.43 11.31
CA ARG A 242 -8.01 18.96 9.96
C ARG A 242 -6.66 19.37 9.42
N ASP A 243 -6.35 18.99 8.19
CA ASP A 243 -5.08 19.32 7.53
C ASP A 243 -3.85 19.00 8.41
N GLN A 244 -3.86 17.82 9.03
CA GLN A 244 -2.84 17.34 9.98
C GLN A 244 -2.73 18.12 11.31
N ARG A 245 -3.57 19.14 11.53
CA ARG A 245 -3.63 19.87 12.80
C ARG A 245 -4.70 19.32 13.71
N THR A 246 -4.32 18.92 14.92
CA THR A 246 -5.26 18.54 15.98
C THR A 246 -6.07 19.75 16.41
N LEU A 247 -7.40 19.62 16.33
CA LEU A 247 -8.37 20.62 16.78
C LEU A 247 -8.86 20.31 18.19
N ARG A 248 -9.12 19.03 18.47
CA ARG A 248 -9.63 18.57 19.77
C ARG A 248 -9.13 17.15 20.04
N THR A 249 -8.86 16.85 21.31
CA THR A 249 -8.59 15.50 21.80
C THR A 249 -9.64 15.14 22.84
N LEU A 250 -10.12 13.90 22.77
CA LEU A 250 -11.20 13.39 23.60
C LEU A 250 -10.81 12.03 24.17
N ASP A 251 -10.94 11.88 25.48
CA ASP A 251 -10.98 10.56 26.07
C ASP A 251 -12.37 9.95 25.83
N VAL A 252 -12.40 8.70 25.39
CA VAL A 252 -13.64 8.00 25.03
C VAL A 252 -13.69 6.63 25.69
N GLN A 253 -14.92 6.12 25.83
CA GLN A 253 -15.19 4.74 26.19
C GLN A 253 -15.94 4.06 25.03
N ASP A 254 -16.12 2.75 25.14
CA ASP A 254 -16.91 2.00 24.17
C ASP A 254 -18.35 2.51 24.13
N GLY A 255 -18.90 2.65 22.93
CA GLY A 255 -20.27 3.12 22.72
C GLY A 255 -20.34 4.36 21.85
N THR A 256 -21.24 5.29 22.21
CA THR A 256 -21.53 6.49 21.42
C THR A 256 -21.31 7.76 22.24
N THR A 257 -20.51 8.67 21.71
CA THR A 257 -20.25 10.00 22.25
C THR A 257 -20.81 11.05 21.28
N ASN A 258 -21.69 11.92 21.77
CA ASN A 258 -22.24 13.03 20.98
C ASN A 258 -21.50 14.32 21.32
N LEU A 259 -21.02 15.02 20.30
CA LEU A 259 -20.17 16.20 20.45
C LEU A 259 -20.73 17.33 19.61
N GLU A 260 -21.03 18.46 20.23
CA GLU A 260 -21.27 19.69 19.46
C GLU A 260 -19.94 20.21 18.92
N LEU A 261 -19.87 20.40 17.60
CA LEU A 261 -18.70 20.94 16.92
C LEU A 261 -18.70 22.47 17.02
N THR A 262 -17.60 23.03 17.49
CA THR A 262 -17.41 24.48 17.58
C THR A 262 -16.58 24.99 16.41
N ASP A 263 -16.41 26.31 16.27
CA ASP A 263 -15.29 26.80 15.44
C ASP A 263 -13.97 26.43 16.16
N PRO A 264 -12.95 25.92 15.45
CA PRO A 264 -12.83 25.74 13.99
C PRO A 264 -13.32 24.39 13.43
N GLU A 265 -13.82 23.46 14.23
CA GLU A 265 -14.18 22.09 13.82
C GLU A 265 -15.33 22.03 12.79
N LYS A 266 -16.29 22.96 12.86
CA LYS A 266 -17.46 22.98 11.95
C LYS A 266 -17.19 23.60 10.57
N VAL A 267 -15.96 24.03 10.27
CA VAL A 267 -15.59 24.53 8.93
C VAL A 267 -15.78 23.40 7.90
N ALA A 268 -16.28 23.74 6.71
CA ALA A 268 -16.50 22.78 5.62
C ALA A 268 -15.20 22.07 5.22
N GLY A 269 -15.33 20.81 4.79
CA GLY A 269 -14.19 19.96 4.38
C GLY A 269 -14.10 18.67 5.19
N VAL A 270 -12.93 18.01 5.13
CA VAL A 270 -12.72 16.74 5.81
C VAL A 270 -12.27 16.97 7.25
N LEU A 271 -12.94 16.29 8.18
CA LEU A 271 -12.49 16.12 9.56
C LEU A 271 -12.02 14.66 9.71
N GLU A 272 -10.76 14.50 10.07
CA GLU A 272 -10.14 13.20 10.32
C GLU A 272 -10.29 12.86 11.81
N LEU A 273 -10.73 11.63 12.07
CA LEU A 273 -10.85 11.06 13.41
C LEU A 273 -9.74 10.02 13.56
N ARG A 274 -8.88 10.18 14.58
CA ARG A 274 -7.81 9.22 14.88
C ARG A 274 -8.03 8.61 16.25
N GLY A 275 -8.31 7.31 16.28
CA GLY A 275 -8.50 6.51 17.49
C GLY A 275 -7.20 5.92 18.00
N PHE A 276 -6.93 6.11 19.28
CA PHE A 276 -5.74 5.61 19.96
C PHE A 276 -6.09 4.66 21.09
N GLN A 277 -5.27 3.63 21.26
CA GLN A 277 -5.26 2.74 22.41
C GLN A 277 -3.83 2.61 22.91
N ASN A 278 -3.61 2.84 24.21
CA ASN A 278 -2.27 2.81 24.83
C ASN A 278 -1.23 3.67 24.08
N GLY A 279 -1.66 4.85 23.61
CA GLY A 279 -0.82 5.79 22.86
C GLY A 279 -0.52 5.41 21.41
N ARG A 280 -0.98 4.24 20.92
CA ARG A 280 -0.82 3.80 19.53
C ARG A 280 -2.06 4.14 18.71
N LEU A 281 -1.86 4.62 17.47
CA LEU A 281 -2.94 4.82 16.51
C LEU A 281 -3.45 3.44 16.04
N VAL A 282 -4.73 3.16 16.27
CA VAL A 282 -5.33 1.83 16.02
C VAL A 282 -6.52 1.84 15.06
N ALA A 283 -7.19 2.99 14.91
CA ALA A 283 -8.26 3.17 13.93
C ALA A 283 -8.30 4.62 13.46
N SER A 284 -8.78 4.85 12.25
CA SER A 284 -9.08 6.19 11.74
C SER A 284 -10.33 6.21 10.88
N ASP A 285 -10.96 7.38 10.83
CA ASP A 285 -12.11 7.64 9.96
C ASP A 285 -12.04 9.06 9.40
N ARG A 286 -12.78 9.30 8.32
CA ARG A 286 -12.87 10.62 7.68
C ARG A 286 -14.34 10.96 7.47
N VAL A 287 -14.76 12.07 8.06
CA VAL A 287 -16.12 12.60 7.87
C VAL A 287 -16.05 13.91 7.10
N THR A 288 -16.95 14.06 6.14
CA THR A 288 -17.07 15.29 5.34
C THR A 288 -18.09 16.21 5.99
N LEU A 289 -17.68 17.43 6.28
CA LEU A 289 -18.57 18.51 6.67
C LEU A 289 -18.99 19.30 5.42
N PRO A 290 -20.31 19.43 5.18
CA PRO A 290 -20.88 20.19 4.07
C PRO A 290 -20.83 21.70 4.28
#